data_AF-A0A131YBI0-F1
#
_entry.id   AF-A0A131YBI0-F1
#
_cell.length_a   1.000
_cell.length_b   1.000
_cell.length_c   1.000
_cell.angle_alpha   90.00
_cell.angle_beta   90.00
_cell.angle_gamma   90.00
#
_symmetry.space_group_name_H-M   'P 1'
#
loop_
_entity.id
_entity.type
_entity.pdbx_description
1 polymer ?
#
loop_
_entity_poly.entity_id
_entity_poly.type
_entity_poly.pdbx_seq_one_letter_code
_entity_poly.pdbx_strand_id
1 'polypeptide(L)'
;MSHILVRWLSEEKWDVYPTRVLVDTELGLRLMAEPSAIKDLRGSVVLVRWSAEEPPAEAVLIEAGQHSSLEKKRTRLADQADTSSSQRTPMEVLQADNAALKKGNATLQEENAALRMENERLQHAVQELEAVIDATGMVKRLHRMLRAQEAEQVRQVDQAAVAAVVPAAMTDIGCGVLVESSTLQMLRNAAKSSGCKFARSLLKVLFPNDSWKEKSLHGRKSNAHRDIVAKEALDPTIVKALLGYTCKEFDVQLTALTNSLSSMLARGV
;
A
#
# COMPACT_ATOMS: atom_id res chain seq x y z
N MET A 1 77.23 -4.14 7.71
CA MET A 1 76.21 -4.79 6.83
C MET A 1 75.69 -3.74 5.86
N SER A 2 75.42 -4.05 4.59
CA SER A 2 74.96 -3.03 3.62
C SER A 2 73.49 -3.16 3.23
N HIS A 3 72.90 -4.33 3.46
CA HIS A 3 71.53 -4.66 3.06
C HIS A 3 70.77 -5.33 4.20
N ILE A 4 69.44 -5.27 4.13
CA ILE A 4 68.46 -5.90 5.00
C ILE A 4 67.55 -6.80 4.18
N LEU A 5 67.14 -7.92 4.76
CA LEU A 5 66.09 -8.79 4.28
C LEU A 5 64.86 -8.50 5.13
N VAL A 6 63.77 -8.14 4.47
CA VAL A 6 62.50 -7.82 5.12
C VAL A 6 61.38 -8.70 4.60
N ARG A 7 60.36 -8.92 5.42
CA ARG A 7 59.09 -9.51 5.02
C ARG A 7 58.00 -8.45 5.17
N TRP A 8 57.29 -8.14 4.10
CA TRP A 8 56.21 -7.15 4.16
C TRP A 8 55.07 -7.62 5.07
N LEU A 9 54.41 -6.68 5.75
CA LEU A 9 53.21 -7.00 6.52
C LEU A 9 51.94 -7.00 5.66
N SER A 10 51.92 -6.17 4.61
CA SER A 10 50.82 -6.09 3.65
C SER A 10 50.76 -7.29 2.69
N GLU A 11 51.90 -7.91 2.43
CA GLU A 11 52.05 -8.97 1.43
C GLU A 11 52.96 -10.07 1.99
N GLU A 12 52.67 -11.33 1.67
CA GLU A 12 53.53 -12.46 2.04
C GLU A 12 54.74 -12.57 1.10
N LYS A 13 55.51 -11.48 1.03
CA LYS A 13 56.65 -11.31 0.14
C LYS A 13 57.89 -10.90 0.93
N TRP A 14 59.03 -11.46 0.52
CA TRP A 14 60.34 -11.12 1.06
C TRP A 14 61.10 -10.31 0.02
N ASP A 15 61.74 -9.22 0.45
CA ASP A 15 62.56 -8.37 -0.41
C ASP A 15 63.86 -7.99 0.31
N VAL A 16 64.90 -7.71 -0.48
CA VAL A 16 66.22 -7.30 0.02
C VAL A 16 66.46 -5.85 -0.39
N TYR A 17 66.73 -5.00 0.59
CA TYR A 17 67.00 -3.58 0.35
C TYR A 17 68.27 -3.09 1.03
N PRO A 18 68.89 -2.00 0.52
CA PRO A 18 69.99 -1.33 1.21
C PRO A 18 69.57 -0.78 2.58
N THR A 19 70.41 -0.85 3.62
CA THR A 19 70.08 -0.32 4.96
C THR A 19 69.62 1.15 4.99
N ARG A 20 70.07 1.95 4.00
CA ARG A 20 69.68 3.36 3.81
C ARG A 20 68.19 3.60 3.48
N VAL A 21 67.43 2.55 3.12
CA VAL A 21 65.99 2.70 2.85
C VAL A 21 65.15 2.71 4.12
N LEU A 22 65.76 2.40 5.27
CA LEU A 22 65.08 2.51 6.56
C LEU A 22 64.77 3.97 6.86
N VAL A 23 63.53 4.23 7.27
CA VAL A 23 63.12 5.57 7.68
C VAL A 23 63.87 6.00 8.95
N ASP A 24 64.07 5.06 9.88
CA ASP A 24 64.91 5.26 11.06
C ASP A 24 66.40 5.19 10.65
N THR A 25 67.03 6.35 10.63
CA THR A 25 68.43 6.52 10.21
C THR A 25 69.40 6.02 11.28
N GLU A 26 69.04 6.12 12.56
CA GLU A 26 69.87 5.63 13.68
C GLU A 26 69.91 4.10 13.66
N LEU A 27 68.76 3.46 13.41
CA LEU A 27 68.67 2.02 13.22
C LEU A 27 69.51 1.54 12.03
N GLY A 28 69.44 2.25 10.90
CA GLY A 28 70.25 1.97 9.72
C GLY A 28 71.75 2.05 10.00
N LEU A 29 72.19 3.10 10.71
CA LEU A 29 73.59 3.29 11.12
C LEU A 29 74.04 2.19 12.08
N ARG A 30 73.21 1.81 13.05
CA ARG A 30 73.50 0.74 14.02
C ARG A 30 73.71 -0.61 13.34
N LEU A 31 72.84 -0.97 12.38
CA LEU A 31 72.98 -2.19 11.59
C LEU A 31 74.23 -2.19 10.69
N MET A 32 74.71 -1.01 10.27
CA MET A 32 75.94 -0.88 9.50
C MET A 32 77.19 -1.03 10.37
N ALA A 33 77.20 -0.39 11.55
CA ALA A 33 78.34 -0.32 12.46
C ALA A 33 78.54 -1.61 13.28
N GLU A 34 77.45 -2.26 13.72
CA GLU A 34 77.49 -3.42 14.61
C GLU A 34 76.87 -4.65 13.94
N PRO A 35 77.67 -5.60 13.42
CA PRO A 35 77.14 -6.82 12.80
C PRO A 35 76.30 -7.69 13.74
N SER A 36 76.47 -7.56 15.06
CA SER A 36 75.71 -8.29 16.08
C SER A 36 74.34 -7.67 16.39
N ALA A 37 74.09 -6.40 16.06
CA ALA A 37 72.85 -5.71 16.39
C ALA A 37 71.61 -6.37 15.78
N ILE A 38 71.78 -7.09 14.66
CA ILE A 38 70.69 -7.84 14.04
C ILE A 38 70.11 -8.94 14.94
N LYS A 39 70.87 -9.46 15.91
CA LYS A 39 70.36 -10.51 16.82
C LYS A 39 69.21 -10.01 17.68
N ASP A 40 69.30 -8.76 18.12
CA ASP A 40 68.30 -8.13 19.00
C ASP A 40 67.17 -7.50 18.19
N LEU A 41 67.46 -7.09 16.95
CA LEU A 41 66.51 -6.42 16.05
C LEU A 41 65.76 -7.40 15.13
N ARG A 42 66.15 -8.67 15.07
CA ARG A 42 65.45 -9.67 14.27
C ARG A 42 64.02 -9.83 14.77
N GLY A 43 63.06 -9.76 13.84
CA GLY A 43 61.64 -9.88 14.12
C GLY A 43 60.95 -8.57 14.51
N SER A 44 61.70 -7.46 14.63
CA SER A 44 61.09 -6.15 14.86
C SER A 44 60.41 -5.63 13.59
N VAL A 45 59.38 -4.80 13.78
CA VAL A 45 58.74 -4.07 12.70
C VAL A 45 59.54 -2.81 12.44
N VAL A 46 59.90 -2.60 11.18
CA VAL A 46 60.66 -1.45 10.68
C VAL A 46 59.91 -0.79 9.55
N LEU A 47 60.07 0.52 9.42
CA LEU A 47 59.46 1.30 8.35
C LEU A 47 60.46 1.46 7.19
N VAL A 48 60.08 0.98 6.02
CA VAL A 48 60.94 0.91 4.83
C VAL A 48 60.40 1.84 3.75
N ARG A 49 61.26 2.70 3.20
CA ARG A 49 60.95 3.60 2.08
C ARG A 49 61.83 3.26 0.88
N TRP A 50 61.31 2.42 -0.01
CA TRP A 50 62.03 1.93 -1.19
C TRP A 50 61.89 2.84 -2.42
N SER A 51 60.84 3.68 -2.45
CA SER A 51 60.59 4.68 -3.51
C SER A 51 60.37 6.06 -2.88
N ALA A 52 60.65 7.12 -3.65
CA ALA A 52 60.36 8.50 -3.26
C ALA A 52 58.88 8.87 -3.50
N GLU A 53 58.20 8.13 -4.38
CA GLU A 53 56.81 8.39 -4.79
C GLU A 53 55.80 7.65 -3.92
N GLU A 54 56.22 6.58 -3.25
CA GLU A 54 55.34 5.73 -2.43
C GLU A 54 55.55 6.00 -0.94
N PRO A 55 54.47 5.93 -0.13
CA PRO A 55 54.59 6.08 1.31
C PRO A 55 55.41 4.93 1.90
N PRO A 56 56.21 5.17 2.96
CA PRO A 56 56.92 4.10 3.64
C PRO A 56 55.94 3.03 4.16
N ALA A 57 56.33 1.76 4.05
CA ALA A 57 55.51 0.65 4.53
C ALA A 57 56.21 -0.15 5.63
N GLU A 58 55.39 -0.77 6.47
CA GLU A 58 55.84 -1.58 7.58
C GLU A 58 56.28 -2.98 7.11
N ALA A 59 57.46 -3.38 7.53
CA ALA A 59 58.04 -4.68 7.22
C ALA A 59 58.71 -5.28 8.46
N VAL A 60 58.75 -6.59 8.55
CA VAL A 60 59.46 -7.30 9.61
C VAL A 60 60.92 -7.50 9.19
N LEU A 61 61.85 -7.06 10.03
CA LEU A 61 63.28 -7.24 9.79
C LEU A 61 63.69 -8.70 10.04
N ILE A 62 64.15 -9.40 9.01
CA ILE A 62 64.49 -10.83 9.09
C ILE A 62 66.00 -11.03 9.28
N GLU A 63 66.82 -10.29 8.54
CA GLU A 63 68.28 -10.36 8.63
C GLU A 63 68.93 -9.11 8.03
N ALA A 64 70.19 -8.83 8.39
CA ALA A 64 71.03 -7.80 7.80
C ALA A 64 72.35 -8.44 7.39
N GLY A 65 72.94 -8.00 6.27
CA GLY A 65 73.96 -8.81 5.62
C GLY A 65 74.60 -8.20 4.37
N GLN A 66 75.36 -9.05 3.69
CA GLN A 66 75.79 -8.85 2.31
C GLN A 66 74.62 -9.18 1.37
N HIS A 67 74.42 -8.37 0.34
CA HIS A 67 73.34 -8.52 -0.63
C HIS A 67 73.23 -9.96 -1.18
N SER A 68 74.34 -10.54 -1.63
CA SER A 68 74.37 -11.89 -2.22
C SER A 68 73.96 -13.00 -1.26
N SER A 69 74.19 -12.83 0.05
CA SER A 69 73.79 -13.82 1.07
C SER A 69 72.31 -13.68 1.41
N LEU A 70 71.81 -12.45 1.46
CA LEU A 70 70.40 -12.17 1.74
C LEU A 70 69.51 -12.55 0.55
N GLU A 71 69.94 -12.33 -0.68
CA GLU A 71 69.24 -12.76 -1.89
C GLU A 71 69.07 -14.29 -1.95
N LYS A 72 70.13 -15.05 -1.66
CA LYS A 72 70.05 -16.52 -1.54
C LYS A 72 69.05 -16.95 -0.47
N LYS A 73 69.00 -16.21 0.65
CA LYS A 73 68.05 -16.50 1.73
C LYS A 73 66.62 -16.12 1.36
N ARG A 74 66.40 -15.00 0.65
CA ARG A 74 65.11 -14.59 0.11
C ARG A 74 64.53 -15.69 -0.77
N THR A 75 65.31 -16.18 -1.74
CA THR A 75 64.87 -17.25 -2.65
C THR A 75 64.51 -18.51 -1.88
N ARG A 76 65.36 -18.96 -0.94
CA ARG A 76 65.05 -20.13 -0.10
C ARG A 76 63.76 -19.97 0.72
N LEU A 77 63.51 -18.78 1.26
CA LEU A 77 62.28 -18.51 2.03
C LEU A 77 61.04 -18.48 1.13
N ALA A 78 61.15 -17.90 -0.06
CA ALA A 78 60.08 -17.94 -1.07
C ALA A 78 59.76 -19.38 -1.50
N ASP A 79 60.78 -20.19 -1.83
CA ASP A 79 60.60 -21.61 -2.21
C ASP A 79 59.96 -22.43 -1.09
N GLN A 80 60.29 -22.12 0.18
CA GLN A 80 59.68 -22.74 1.36
C GLN A 80 58.21 -22.34 1.54
N ALA A 81 57.86 -21.07 1.29
CA ALA A 81 56.47 -20.63 1.34
C ALA A 81 55.62 -21.30 0.24
N ASP A 82 56.15 -21.43 -0.98
CA ASP A 82 55.46 -22.07 -2.10
C ASP A 82 55.25 -23.58 -1.88
N THR A 83 56.22 -24.26 -1.27
CA THR A 83 56.09 -25.67 -0.88
C THR A 83 55.14 -25.88 0.30
N SER A 84 55.04 -24.92 1.22
CA SER A 84 54.08 -24.94 2.33
C SER A 84 52.63 -24.70 1.85
N SER A 85 52.45 -23.78 0.90
CA SER A 85 51.16 -23.51 0.24
C SER A 85 50.62 -24.72 -0.53
N SER A 86 51.54 -25.52 -1.11
CA SER A 86 51.20 -26.76 -1.84
C SER A 86 50.94 -27.98 -0.94
N GLN A 87 51.00 -27.84 0.40
CA GLN A 87 50.81 -28.91 1.38
C GLN A 87 49.61 -28.70 2.31
N ARG A 88 48.46 -28.20 1.82
CA ARG A 88 47.20 -28.69 2.43
C ARG A 88 47.03 -30.13 1.99
N THR A 89 47.02 -31.05 2.93
CA THR A 89 46.79 -32.46 2.59
C THR A 89 45.40 -32.59 1.94
N PRO A 90 45.20 -33.46 0.93
CA PRO A 90 43.88 -33.70 0.34
C PRO A 90 42.78 -33.97 1.38
N MET A 91 43.17 -34.52 2.54
CA MET A 91 42.33 -34.75 3.72
C MET A 91 41.80 -33.44 4.34
N GLU A 92 42.63 -32.41 4.48
CA GLU A 92 42.23 -31.12 5.07
C GLU A 92 41.26 -30.35 4.17
N VAL A 93 41.46 -30.43 2.84
CA VAL A 93 40.54 -29.85 1.86
C VAL A 93 39.18 -30.56 1.94
N LEU A 94 39.17 -31.89 1.95
CA LEU A 94 37.93 -32.67 2.08
C LEU A 94 37.22 -32.44 3.43
N GLN A 95 37.96 -32.16 4.51
CA GLN A 95 37.39 -31.82 5.81
C GLN A 95 36.75 -30.42 5.80
N ALA A 96 37.41 -29.44 5.19
CA ALA A 96 36.86 -28.09 5.02
C ALA A 96 35.58 -28.11 4.16
N ASP A 97 35.58 -28.85 3.05
CA ASP A 97 34.42 -29.00 2.17
C ASP A 97 33.27 -29.72 2.88
N ASN A 98 33.55 -30.78 3.65
CA ASN A 98 32.53 -31.45 4.46
C ASN A 98 31.94 -30.52 5.53
N ALA A 99 32.76 -29.67 6.16
CA ALA A 99 32.29 -28.71 7.14
C ALA A 99 31.38 -27.64 6.48
N ALA A 100 31.76 -27.16 5.29
CA ALA A 100 30.96 -26.22 4.52
C ALA A 100 29.62 -26.84 4.07
N LEU A 101 29.64 -28.08 3.57
CA LEU A 101 28.44 -28.82 3.17
C LEU A 101 27.51 -29.09 4.35
N LYS A 102 28.05 -29.44 5.52
CA LYS A 102 27.25 -29.61 6.74
C LYS A 102 26.58 -28.30 7.16
N LYS A 103 27.29 -27.17 7.09
CA LYS A 103 26.73 -25.86 7.39
C LYS A 103 25.64 -25.48 6.39
N GLY A 104 25.86 -25.70 5.09
CA GLY A 104 24.87 -25.44 4.04
C GLY A 104 23.62 -26.33 4.16
N ASN A 105 23.80 -27.60 4.54
CA ASN A 105 22.66 -28.49 4.81
C ASN A 105 21.86 -28.05 6.03
N ALA A 106 22.51 -27.57 7.09
CA ALA A 106 21.82 -27.05 8.26
C ALA A 106 20.97 -25.82 7.91
N THR A 107 21.53 -24.87 7.15
CA THR A 107 20.76 -23.68 6.71
C THR A 107 19.59 -24.05 5.80
N LEU A 108 19.79 -24.98 4.87
CA LEU A 108 18.71 -25.46 4.00
C LEU A 108 17.61 -26.21 4.76
N GLN A 109 17.97 -26.92 5.84
CA GLN A 109 16.99 -27.57 6.72
C GLN A 109 16.17 -26.54 7.51
N GLU A 110 16.81 -25.49 8.02
CA GLU A 110 16.13 -24.37 8.69
C GLU A 110 15.18 -23.64 7.75
N GLU A 111 15.63 -23.30 6.54
CA GLU A 111 14.79 -22.66 5.52
C GLU A 111 13.61 -23.56 5.12
N ASN A 112 13.83 -24.87 4.92
CA ASN A 112 12.75 -25.81 4.65
C ASN A 112 11.75 -25.89 5.81
N ALA A 113 12.20 -25.86 7.06
CA ALA A 113 11.30 -25.86 8.20
C ALA A 113 10.46 -24.58 8.25
N ALA A 114 11.06 -23.42 8.02
CA ALA A 114 10.37 -22.14 7.95
C ALA A 114 9.33 -22.11 6.82
N LEU A 115 9.69 -22.60 5.62
CA LEU A 115 8.77 -22.70 4.48
C LEU A 115 7.60 -23.63 4.75
N ARG A 116 7.82 -24.75 5.46
CA ARG A 116 6.73 -25.66 5.86
C ARG A 116 5.75 -24.98 6.80
N MET A 117 6.25 -24.26 7.82
CA MET A 117 5.38 -23.51 8.73
C MET A 117 4.57 -22.44 8.01
N GLU A 118 5.20 -21.70 7.08
CA GLU A 118 4.48 -20.69 6.30
C GLU A 118 3.43 -21.31 5.37
N ASN A 119 3.73 -22.46 4.78
CA ASN A 119 2.77 -23.18 3.95
C ASN A 119 1.57 -23.67 4.77
N GLU A 120 1.79 -24.23 5.97
CA GLU A 120 0.71 -24.60 6.89
C GLU A 120 -0.14 -23.39 7.30
N ARG A 121 0.49 -22.24 7.60
CA ARG A 121 -0.20 -20.99 7.91
C ARG A 121 -1.07 -20.51 6.76
N LEU A 122 -0.54 -20.56 5.53
CA LEU A 122 -1.28 -20.15 4.33
C LEU A 122 -2.43 -21.10 4.01
N GLN A 123 -2.24 -22.41 4.20
CA GLN A 123 -3.31 -23.40 4.04
C GLN A 123 -4.45 -23.15 5.03
N HIS A 124 -4.14 -22.86 6.29
CA HIS A 124 -5.14 -22.47 7.29
C HIS A 124 -5.88 -21.19 6.89
N ALA A 125 -5.17 -20.15 6.45
CA ALA A 125 -5.79 -18.89 6.00
C ALA A 125 -6.72 -19.09 4.80
N VAL A 126 -6.36 -19.96 3.86
CA VAL A 126 -7.21 -20.30 2.71
C VAL A 126 -8.48 -21.01 3.18
N GLN A 127 -8.38 -22.00 4.07
CA GLN A 127 -9.54 -22.70 4.62
C GLN A 127 -10.51 -21.75 5.34
N GLU A 128 -9.99 -20.79 6.12
CA GLU A 128 -10.82 -19.77 6.77
C GLU A 128 -11.54 -18.88 5.76
N LEU A 129 -10.85 -18.44 4.71
CA LEU A 129 -11.45 -17.62 3.66
C LEU A 129 -12.52 -18.37 2.87
N GLU A 130 -12.30 -19.65 2.57
CA GLU A 130 -13.29 -20.52 1.93
C GLU A 130 -14.56 -20.62 2.78
N ALA A 131 -14.42 -20.84 4.09
CA ALA A 131 -15.56 -20.87 5.01
C ALA A 131 -16.33 -19.54 5.05
N VAL A 132 -15.63 -18.39 4.98
CA VAL A 132 -16.25 -17.06 4.91
C VAL A 132 -17.01 -16.85 3.60
N ILE A 133 -16.48 -17.33 2.47
CA ILE A 133 -17.16 -17.27 1.17
C ILE A 133 -18.46 -18.08 1.22
N ASP A 134 -18.42 -19.30 1.78
CA ASP A 134 -19.60 -20.16 1.93
C ASP A 134 -20.65 -19.53 2.84
N ALA A 135 -20.22 -18.99 3.98
CA ALA A 135 -21.10 -18.24 4.90
C ALA A 135 -21.75 -17.05 4.20
N THR A 136 -20.98 -16.29 3.42
CA THR A 136 -21.50 -15.16 2.63
C THR A 136 -22.51 -15.62 1.58
N GLY A 137 -22.27 -16.77 0.94
CA GLY A 137 -23.22 -17.42 0.05
C GLY A 137 -24.53 -17.78 0.74
N MET A 138 -24.46 -18.37 1.94
CA MET A 138 -25.63 -18.68 2.77
C MET A 138 -26.39 -17.41 3.15
N VAL A 139 -25.71 -16.37 3.62
CA VAL A 139 -26.32 -15.08 3.97
C VAL A 139 -27.02 -14.46 2.76
N LYS A 140 -26.44 -14.50 1.55
CA LYS A 140 -27.09 -14.03 0.32
C LYS A 140 -28.34 -14.84 -0.03
N ARG A 141 -28.35 -16.16 0.23
CA ARG A 141 -29.54 -17.01 0.05
C ARG A 141 -30.62 -16.67 1.05
N LEU A 142 -30.27 -16.51 2.33
CA LEU A 142 -31.20 -16.11 3.39
C LEU A 142 -31.82 -14.74 3.11
N HIS A 143 -31.04 -13.74 2.69
CA HIS A 143 -31.58 -12.45 2.27
C HIS A 143 -32.54 -12.56 1.08
N ARG A 144 -32.25 -13.43 0.10
CA ARG A 144 -33.17 -13.69 -1.01
C ARG A 144 -34.46 -14.34 -0.54
N MET A 145 -34.38 -15.32 0.36
CA MET A 145 -35.55 -15.96 0.96
C MET A 145 -36.37 -14.98 1.79
N LEU A 146 -35.72 -14.13 2.58
CA LEU A 146 -36.39 -13.11 3.39
C LEU A 146 -37.14 -12.11 2.50
N ARG A 147 -36.50 -11.59 1.44
CA ARG A 147 -37.18 -10.72 0.48
C ARG A 147 -38.33 -11.41 -0.24
N ALA A 148 -38.19 -12.70 -0.55
CA ALA A 148 -39.27 -13.47 -1.15
C ALA A 148 -40.43 -13.67 -0.17
N GLN A 149 -40.14 -13.92 1.11
CA GLN A 149 -41.16 -13.99 2.16
C GLN A 149 -41.82 -12.63 2.41
N GLU A 150 -41.06 -11.54 2.43
CA GLU A 150 -41.61 -10.18 2.52
C GLU A 150 -42.51 -9.87 1.33
N ALA A 151 -42.10 -10.22 0.11
CA ALA A 151 -42.92 -10.05 -1.09
C ALA A 151 -44.18 -10.92 -1.05
N GLU A 152 -44.08 -12.14 -0.54
CA GLU A 152 -45.23 -13.04 -0.39
C GLU A 152 -46.16 -12.59 0.74
N GLN A 153 -45.63 -12.05 1.83
CA GLN A 153 -46.42 -11.41 2.88
C GLN A 153 -47.13 -10.16 2.35
N VAL A 154 -46.47 -9.33 1.54
CA VAL A 154 -47.12 -8.18 0.88
C VAL A 154 -48.22 -8.67 -0.05
N ARG A 155 -48.00 -9.73 -0.83
CA ARG A 155 -49.05 -10.34 -1.67
C ARG A 155 -50.19 -10.96 -0.87
N GLN A 156 -49.91 -11.58 0.27
CA GLN A 156 -50.94 -12.13 1.15
C GLN A 156 -51.69 -11.03 1.90
N VAL A 157 -51.04 -9.93 2.26
CA VAL A 157 -51.68 -8.72 2.78
C VAL A 157 -52.52 -8.06 1.70
N ASP A 158 -52.08 -8.03 0.44
CA ASP A 158 -52.89 -7.55 -0.68
C ASP A 158 -54.08 -8.48 -0.95
N GLN A 159 -53.92 -9.81 -0.91
CA GLN A 159 -55.03 -10.77 -1.05
C GLN A 159 -55.98 -10.76 0.16
N ALA A 160 -55.47 -10.58 1.38
CA ALA A 160 -56.26 -10.41 2.59
C ALA A 160 -56.92 -9.03 2.66
N ALA A 161 -56.30 -7.98 2.11
CA ALA A 161 -56.89 -6.65 1.96
C ALA A 161 -57.94 -6.61 0.86
N VAL A 162 -57.82 -7.45 -0.18
CA VAL A 162 -58.90 -7.70 -1.15
C VAL A 162 -60.07 -8.45 -0.50
N ALA A 163 -59.80 -9.32 0.50
CA ALA A 163 -60.84 -9.97 1.31
C ALA A 163 -61.37 -9.11 2.49
N ALA A 164 -60.62 -8.09 2.91
CA ALA A 164 -60.94 -7.17 4.00
C ALA A 164 -60.64 -5.73 3.57
N VAL A 165 -61.37 -5.23 2.56
CA VAL A 165 -61.32 -3.82 2.16
C VAL A 165 -61.96 -3.00 3.29
N VAL A 166 -61.15 -2.48 4.20
CA VAL A 166 -61.49 -1.24 4.90
C VAL A 166 -61.17 -0.13 3.90
N PRO A 167 -62.16 0.64 3.42
CA PRO A 167 -61.89 1.67 2.42
C PRO A 167 -60.91 2.70 3.01
N ALA A 168 -59.78 2.88 2.34
CA ALA A 168 -58.82 3.92 2.68
C ALA A 168 -59.54 5.28 2.62
N ALA A 169 -59.50 6.04 3.71
CA ALA A 169 -60.18 7.33 3.80
C ALA A 169 -59.52 8.31 2.81
N MET A 170 -60.24 8.63 1.73
CA MET A 170 -59.82 9.62 0.74
C MET A 170 -60.29 11.02 1.15
N THR A 171 -59.40 12.00 1.08
CA THR A 171 -59.70 13.41 1.31
C THR A 171 -59.69 14.14 -0.04
N ASP A 172 -60.73 14.92 -0.31
CA ASP A 172 -60.78 15.83 -1.47
C ASP A 172 -59.94 17.08 -1.18
N ILE A 173 -58.85 17.25 -1.94
CA ILE A 173 -57.99 18.44 -1.86
C ILE A 173 -58.53 19.60 -2.71
N GLY A 174 -59.66 19.42 -3.39
CA GLY A 174 -60.33 20.41 -4.21
C GLY A 174 -60.42 19.99 -5.67
N CYS A 175 -61.40 20.56 -6.38
CA CYS A 175 -61.67 20.27 -7.80
C CYS A 175 -61.89 18.77 -8.10
N GLY A 176 -62.35 17.97 -7.12
CA GLY A 176 -62.59 16.53 -7.27
C GLY A 176 -61.32 15.69 -7.24
N VAL A 177 -60.19 16.25 -6.81
CA VAL A 177 -58.91 15.52 -6.70
C VAL A 177 -58.85 14.86 -5.32
N LEU A 178 -58.95 13.54 -5.30
CA LEU A 178 -58.94 12.74 -4.08
C LEU A 178 -57.52 12.23 -3.78
N VAL A 179 -57.07 12.42 -2.54
CA VAL A 179 -55.78 11.92 -2.04
C VAL A 179 -56.00 11.18 -0.73
N GLU A 180 -55.26 10.09 -0.53
CA GLU A 180 -55.34 9.31 0.70
C GLU A 180 -54.97 10.16 1.93
N SER A 181 -55.79 10.08 2.98
CA SER A 181 -55.62 10.90 4.19
C SER A 181 -54.31 10.61 4.94
N SER A 182 -53.88 9.33 4.94
CA SER A 182 -52.61 8.91 5.54
C SER A 182 -51.41 9.55 4.81
N THR A 183 -51.49 9.62 3.48
CA THR A 183 -50.48 10.23 2.62
C THR A 183 -50.39 11.74 2.86
N LEU A 184 -51.52 12.45 2.96
CA LEU A 184 -51.54 13.88 3.30
C LEU A 184 -50.91 14.14 4.67
N GLN A 185 -51.24 13.33 5.68
CA GLN A 185 -50.69 13.46 7.03
C GLN A 185 -49.17 13.19 7.07
N MET A 186 -48.70 12.17 6.37
CA MET A 186 -47.27 11.86 6.24
C MET A 186 -46.51 13.03 5.58
N LEU A 187 -47.06 13.57 4.49
CA LEU A 187 -46.47 14.72 3.80
C LEU A 187 -46.43 15.96 4.70
N ARG A 188 -47.48 16.20 5.48
CA ARG A 188 -47.55 17.31 6.45
C ARG A 188 -46.45 17.20 7.50
N ASN A 189 -46.27 16.01 8.07
CA ASN A 189 -45.22 15.73 9.06
C ASN A 189 -43.81 15.93 8.47
N ALA A 190 -43.57 15.44 7.24
CA ALA A 190 -42.29 15.59 6.56
C ALA A 190 -41.98 17.04 6.15
N ALA A 191 -43.02 17.85 5.92
CA ALA A 191 -42.91 19.24 5.53
C ALA A 191 -42.47 20.17 6.67
N LYS A 192 -42.56 19.74 7.95
CA LYS A 192 -42.19 20.54 9.14
C LYS A 192 -42.69 21.99 9.02
N SER A 193 -44.00 22.15 8.85
CA SER A 193 -44.71 23.44 8.65
C SER A 193 -44.34 24.28 7.42
N SER A 194 -43.51 23.78 6.49
CA SER A 194 -43.22 24.49 5.23
C SER A 194 -44.23 24.17 4.14
N GLY A 195 -45.14 25.10 3.84
CA GLY A 195 -46.11 24.95 2.74
C GLY A 195 -45.46 24.76 1.37
N CYS A 196 -44.35 25.44 1.08
CA CYS A 196 -43.60 25.23 -0.17
C CYS A 196 -43.02 23.81 -0.29
N LYS A 197 -42.54 23.23 0.80
CA LYS A 197 -42.02 21.85 0.81
C LYS A 197 -43.15 20.85 0.67
N PHE A 198 -44.28 21.08 1.35
CA PHE A 198 -45.48 20.29 1.22
C PHE A 198 -46.01 20.27 -0.23
N ALA A 199 -46.18 21.44 -0.86
CA ALA A 199 -46.66 21.54 -2.24
C ALA A 199 -45.77 20.77 -3.23
N ARG A 200 -44.44 20.85 -3.08
CA ARG A 200 -43.50 20.12 -3.93
C ARG A 200 -43.62 18.61 -3.77
N SER A 201 -43.78 18.12 -2.55
CA SER A 201 -43.94 16.69 -2.28
C SER A 201 -45.30 16.18 -2.74
N LEU A 202 -46.38 16.95 -2.51
CA LEU A 202 -47.72 16.59 -2.95
C LEU A 202 -47.83 16.58 -4.48
N LEU A 203 -47.15 17.49 -5.20
CA LEU A 203 -47.06 17.44 -6.65
C LEU A 203 -46.48 16.09 -7.15
N LYS A 204 -45.44 15.56 -6.50
CA LYS A 204 -44.84 14.27 -6.88
C LYS A 204 -45.77 13.08 -6.64
N VAL A 205 -46.64 13.18 -5.62
CA VAL A 205 -47.67 12.15 -5.36
C VAL A 205 -48.78 12.20 -6.40
N LEU A 206 -49.22 13.40 -6.78
CA LEU A 206 -50.29 13.60 -7.77
C LEU A 206 -49.83 13.26 -9.21
N PHE A 207 -48.53 13.31 -9.48
CA PHE A 207 -47.93 12.99 -10.78
C PHE A 207 -46.90 11.87 -10.64
N PRO A 208 -47.33 10.59 -10.59
CA PRO A 208 -46.43 9.44 -10.49
C PRO A 208 -45.55 9.27 -11.74
N ASN A 209 -44.53 8.40 -11.63
CA ASN A 209 -43.59 8.04 -12.70
C ASN A 209 -42.80 9.22 -13.30
N ASP A 210 -42.51 10.25 -12.49
CA ASP A 210 -41.76 11.43 -12.92
C ASP A 210 -42.38 12.19 -14.11
N SER A 211 -43.68 12.01 -14.36
CA SER A 211 -44.44 12.68 -15.44
C SER A 211 -44.46 14.22 -15.35
N TRP A 212 -43.93 14.78 -14.26
CA TRP A 212 -43.77 16.21 -14.04
C TRP A 212 -42.42 16.78 -14.52
N LYS A 213 -41.39 15.98 -14.79
CA LYS A 213 -40.02 16.48 -15.10
C LYS A 213 -39.94 17.27 -16.42
N GLU A 214 -40.69 16.86 -17.44
CA GLU A 214 -40.66 17.50 -18.76
C GLU A 214 -41.81 18.50 -18.98
N LYS A 215 -42.67 18.69 -17.97
CA LYS A 215 -43.81 19.60 -18.03
C LYS A 215 -43.50 20.93 -17.34
N SER A 216 -44.25 21.96 -17.72
CA SER A 216 -44.23 23.27 -17.09
C SER A 216 -45.52 23.52 -16.32
N LEU A 217 -45.50 24.49 -15.41
CA LEU A 217 -46.68 24.81 -14.60
C LEU A 217 -47.87 25.34 -15.44
N HIS A 218 -47.61 26.02 -16.55
CA HIS A 218 -48.64 26.73 -17.33
C HIS A 218 -48.57 26.50 -18.85
N GLY A 219 -47.61 25.72 -19.35
CA GLY A 219 -47.46 25.48 -20.79
C GLY A 219 -46.99 26.67 -21.62
N ARG A 220 -46.54 27.76 -20.99
CA ARG A 220 -46.17 29.01 -21.67
C ARG A 220 -44.69 29.05 -22.03
N LYS A 221 -44.38 29.61 -23.19
CA LYS A 221 -43.01 29.87 -23.63
C LYS A 221 -42.34 30.94 -22.75
N SER A 222 -41.05 30.78 -22.49
CA SER A 222 -40.27 31.80 -21.79
C SER A 222 -40.11 33.05 -22.67
N ASN A 223 -40.40 34.22 -22.12
CA ASN A 223 -40.19 35.49 -22.82
C ASN A 223 -38.70 35.78 -23.07
N ALA A 224 -37.82 35.25 -22.21
CA ALA A 224 -36.37 35.45 -22.28
C ALA A 224 -35.67 34.45 -23.23
N HIS A 225 -36.27 33.27 -23.45
CA HIS A 225 -35.73 32.24 -24.34
C HIS A 225 -36.75 31.93 -25.43
N ARG A 226 -36.80 32.80 -26.44
CA ARG A 226 -37.78 32.72 -27.55
C ARG A 226 -37.47 31.60 -28.54
N ASP A 227 -36.37 30.89 -28.34
CA ASP A 227 -35.81 29.89 -29.24
C ASP A 227 -36.11 28.47 -28.72
N ILE A 228 -36.50 28.34 -27.45
CA ILE A 228 -36.87 27.07 -26.81
C ILE A 228 -38.37 26.79 -27.02
N VAL A 229 -38.72 25.56 -27.40
CA VAL A 229 -40.11 25.12 -27.54
C VAL A 229 -40.80 25.10 -26.17
N ALA A 230 -42.07 25.52 -26.11
CA ALA A 230 -42.83 25.50 -24.87
C ALA A 230 -43.06 24.07 -24.39
N LYS A 231 -42.75 23.79 -23.12
CA LYS A 231 -43.07 22.52 -22.46
C LYS A 231 -44.58 22.35 -22.31
N GLU A 232 -45.08 21.12 -22.35
CA GLU A 232 -46.49 20.82 -22.07
C GLU A 232 -46.89 21.32 -20.66
N ALA A 233 -48.14 21.76 -20.48
CA ALA A 233 -48.63 22.14 -19.17
C ALA A 233 -48.94 20.90 -18.30
N LEU A 234 -48.69 21.00 -17.00
CA LEU A 234 -49.33 20.10 -16.03
C LEU A 234 -50.86 20.29 -16.06
N ASP A 235 -51.61 19.26 -15.65
CA ASP A 235 -53.07 19.33 -15.56
C ASP A 235 -53.48 20.55 -14.70
N PRO A 236 -54.11 21.58 -15.31
CA PRO A 236 -54.44 22.81 -14.61
C PRO A 236 -55.41 22.59 -13.44
N THR A 237 -56.26 21.56 -13.52
CA THR A 237 -57.23 21.21 -12.48
C THR A 237 -56.52 20.68 -11.25
N ILE A 238 -55.58 19.75 -11.44
CA ILE A 238 -54.77 19.16 -10.37
C ILE A 238 -53.87 20.23 -9.74
N VAL A 239 -53.24 21.08 -10.56
CA VAL A 239 -52.39 22.18 -10.06
C VAL A 239 -53.21 23.19 -9.26
N LYS A 240 -54.43 23.52 -9.70
CA LYS A 240 -55.33 24.42 -8.96
C LYS A 240 -55.76 23.83 -7.62
N ALA A 241 -56.10 22.55 -7.58
CA ALA A 241 -56.43 21.83 -6.34
C ALA A 241 -55.26 21.84 -5.35
N LEU A 242 -54.06 21.46 -5.82
CA LEU A 242 -52.81 21.46 -5.06
C LEU A 242 -52.53 22.83 -4.42
N LEU A 243 -52.58 23.90 -5.22
CA LEU A 243 -52.28 25.26 -4.77
C LEU A 243 -53.34 25.76 -3.79
N GLY A 244 -54.63 25.57 -4.10
CA GLY A 244 -55.74 25.97 -3.24
C GLY A 244 -55.70 25.29 -1.88
N TYR A 245 -55.49 23.97 -1.87
CA TYR A 245 -55.35 23.20 -0.64
C TYR A 245 -54.18 23.68 0.21
N THR A 246 -52.99 23.82 -0.41
CA THR A 246 -51.78 24.22 0.33
C THR A 246 -51.86 25.65 0.85
N CYS A 247 -52.43 26.59 0.08
CA CYS A 247 -52.67 27.95 0.56
C CYS A 247 -53.57 27.97 1.80
N LYS A 248 -54.64 27.18 1.80
CA LYS A 248 -55.59 27.10 2.91
C LYS A 248 -54.96 26.46 4.16
N GLU A 249 -54.18 25.40 3.99
CA GLU A 249 -53.63 24.62 5.11
C GLU A 249 -52.40 25.25 5.80
N PHE A 250 -51.59 26.00 5.06
CA PHE A 250 -50.31 26.55 5.56
C PHE A 250 -50.27 28.09 5.57
N ASP A 251 -51.37 28.75 5.23
CA ASP A 251 -51.47 30.22 5.11
C ASP A 251 -50.32 30.85 4.29
N VAL A 252 -50.04 30.24 3.13
CA VAL A 252 -48.96 30.67 2.23
C VAL A 252 -49.54 31.42 1.03
N GLN A 253 -48.93 32.55 0.67
CA GLN A 253 -49.29 33.29 -0.53
C GLN A 253 -49.17 32.43 -1.80
N LEU A 254 -50.19 32.49 -2.65
CA LEU A 254 -50.25 31.75 -3.91
C LEU A 254 -49.01 31.99 -4.79
N THR A 255 -48.53 33.22 -4.84
CA THR A 255 -47.33 33.64 -5.60
C THR A 255 -46.05 32.95 -5.12
N ALA A 256 -45.91 32.72 -3.82
CA ALA A 256 -44.75 32.01 -3.26
C ALA A 256 -44.76 30.53 -3.65
N LEU A 257 -45.94 29.89 -3.63
CA LEU A 257 -46.10 28.50 -4.06
C LEU A 257 -45.87 28.33 -5.56
N THR A 258 -46.44 29.20 -6.40
CA THR A 258 -46.27 29.12 -7.85
C THR A 258 -44.82 29.33 -8.28
N ASN A 259 -44.09 30.27 -7.65
CA ASN A 259 -42.66 30.45 -7.87
C ASN A 259 -41.85 29.24 -7.42
N SER A 260 -42.19 28.67 -6.25
CA SER A 260 -41.56 27.48 -5.69
C SER A 260 -41.70 26.25 -6.59
N LEU A 261 -42.88 26.02 -7.15
CA LEU A 261 -43.15 24.92 -8.07
C LEU A 261 -42.50 25.17 -9.43
N SER A 262 -42.60 26.39 -9.97
CA SER A 262 -41.97 26.75 -11.24
C SER A 262 -40.45 26.56 -11.19
N SER A 263 -39.80 26.94 -10.09
CA SER A 263 -38.37 26.72 -9.89
C SER A 263 -38.02 25.23 -9.79
N MET A 264 -38.87 24.41 -9.13
CA MET A 264 -38.67 22.96 -9.06
C MET A 264 -38.75 22.31 -10.44
N LEU A 265 -39.76 22.67 -11.25
CA LEU A 265 -39.97 22.15 -12.60
C LEU A 265 -38.90 22.62 -13.59
N ALA A 266 -38.29 23.79 -13.35
CA ALA A 266 -37.17 24.29 -14.14
C ALA A 266 -35.86 23.54 -13.85
N ARG A 267 -35.65 23.07 -12.61
CA ARG A 267 -34.44 22.33 -12.17
C ARG A 267 -34.48 20.82 -12.46
N GLY A 268 -35.61 20.30 -12.90
CA GLY A 268 -35.78 18.88 -13.25
C GLY A 268 -35.23 18.49 -14.63
N VAL A 269 -34.40 19.36 -15.23
CA VAL A 269 -33.63 19.16 -16.47
C VAL A 269 -32.17 19.01 -16.11
#